data_AF-A0A2W4NIU8-F1
#
_entry.id   AF-A0A2W4NIU8-F1
#
_cell.length_a   1.000
_cell.length_b   1.000
_cell.length_c   1.000
_cell.angle_alpha   90.00
_cell.angle_beta   90.00
_cell.angle_gamma   90.00
#
_symmetry.space_group_name_H-M   'P 1'
#
loop_
_entity.id
_entity.type
_entity.pdbx_description
1 polymer ?
#
loop_
_entity_poly.entity_id
_entity_poly.type
_entity_poly.pdbx_seq_one_letter_code
_entity_poly.pdbx_strand_id
1 'polypeptide(L)'
;MTVALASIHHDPDGRLTAQARRVLPALMRIFDALAVQATEQTPDSALAPLAESGALVRRGPSDGHLQLGRARRAALALGLEHEPHTLLFCDLDRALHWAERHPEELERAARHIGRYDFTVLG
;
A
#
# COMPACT_ATOMS: atom_id res chain seq x y z
N MET A 1 -8.37 -15.07 7.99
CA MET A 1 -8.67 -14.26 6.79
C MET A 1 -7.41 -13.50 6.48
N THR A 2 -6.95 -13.57 5.25
CA THR A 2 -5.75 -12.86 4.81
C THR A 2 -6.15 -11.52 4.21
N VAL A 3 -5.37 -10.49 4.45
CA VAL A 3 -5.64 -9.15 3.92
C VAL A 3 -4.38 -8.59 3.29
N ALA A 4 -4.48 -8.20 2.02
CA ALA A 4 -3.42 -7.49 1.33
C ALA A 4 -3.66 -5.98 1.36
N LEU A 5 -2.59 -5.22 1.56
CA LEU A 5 -2.58 -3.76 1.40
C LEU A 5 -2.29 -3.43 -0.06
N ALA A 6 -3.24 -2.81 -0.74
CA ALA A 6 -3.08 -2.26 -2.08
C ALA A 6 -2.89 -0.73 -1.99
N SER A 7 -1.85 -0.21 -2.61
CA SER A 7 -1.46 1.19 -2.44
C SER A 7 -0.96 1.81 -3.73
N ILE A 8 -1.20 3.11 -3.89
CA ILE A 8 -0.45 3.94 -4.84
C ILE A 8 0.69 4.65 -4.13
N HIS A 9 1.74 4.99 -4.87
CA HIS A 9 2.88 5.72 -4.34
C HIS A 9 3.47 6.68 -5.38
N HIS A 10 3.49 7.97 -5.05
CA HIS A 10 4.16 9.00 -5.83
C HIS A 10 5.09 9.77 -4.89
N ASP A 11 6.39 9.49 -4.96
CA ASP A 11 7.40 10.14 -4.12
C ASP A 11 8.65 10.45 -4.94
N PRO A 12 8.59 11.45 -5.86
CA PRO A 12 9.69 11.74 -6.76
C PRO A 12 10.98 12.18 -6.04
N ASP A 13 10.84 12.69 -4.81
CA ASP A 13 11.95 13.15 -3.99
C ASP A 13 12.44 12.09 -2.98
N GLY A 14 11.79 10.91 -2.91
CA GLY A 14 12.13 9.85 -1.97
C GLY A 14 11.95 10.23 -0.48
N ARG A 15 11.09 11.21 -0.17
CA ARG A 15 10.89 11.75 1.19
C ARG A 15 10.36 10.72 2.17
N LEU A 16 9.63 9.72 1.69
CA LEU A 16 9.02 8.67 2.51
C LEU A 16 9.97 7.49 2.76
N THR A 17 11.13 7.42 2.10
CA THR A 17 12.06 6.27 2.18
C THR A 17 12.44 5.92 3.62
N ALA A 18 12.78 6.91 4.44
CA ALA A 18 13.17 6.69 5.83
C ALA A 18 12.00 6.21 6.70
N GLN A 19 10.78 6.71 6.43
CA GLN A 19 9.58 6.25 7.12
C GLN A 19 9.21 4.83 6.68
N ALA A 20 9.22 4.56 5.37
CA ALA A 20 8.98 3.25 4.80
C ALA A 20 9.89 2.19 5.45
N ARG A 21 11.21 2.39 5.46
CA ARG A 21 12.15 1.45 6.11
C ARG A 21 11.83 1.16 7.58
N ARG A 22 11.41 2.18 8.33
CA ARG A 22 11.09 2.05 9.76
C ARG A 22 9.74 1.34 9.99
N VAL A 23 8.75 1.60 9.15
CA VAL A 23 7.35 1.20 9.37
C VAL A 23 6.98 -0.10 8.64
N LEU A 24 7.70 -0.46 7.58
CA LEU A 24 7.42 -1.64 6.77
C LEU A 24 7.32 -2.95 7.58
N PRO A 25 8.16 -3.21 8.61
CA PRO A 25 7.98 -4.39 9.47
C PRO A 25 6.61 -4.44 10.16
N ALA A 26 6.06 -3.29 10.56
CA ALA A 26 4.73 -3.24 11.15
C ALA A 26 3.64 -3.53 10.11
N LEU A 27 3.77 -3.00 8.89
CA LEU A 27 2.84 -3.31 7.80
C LEU A 27 2.86 -4.80 7.44
N MET A 28 4.03 -5.43 7.32
CA MET A 28 4.17 -6.86 7.04
C MET A 28 3.62 -7.76 8.16
N ARG A 29 3.51 -7.26 9.38
CA ARG A 29 2.88 -7.99 10.49
C ARG A 29 1.35 -7.89 10.43
N ILE A 30 0.82 -6.76 9.93
CA ILE A 30 -0.61 -6.48 9.89
C ILE A 30 -1.26 -7.09 8.63
N PHE A 31 -0.55 -7.03 7.50
CA PHE A 31 -1.01 -7.49 6.20
C PHE A 31 -0.20 -8.69 5.74
N ASP A 32 -0.88 -9.68 5.18
CA ASP A 32 -0.24 -10.89 4.64
C ASP A 32 0.52 -10.60 3.35
N ALA A 33 0.14 -9.53 2.64
CA ALA A 33 0.75 -9.12 1.38
C ALA A 33 0.66 -7.61 1.18
N LEU A 34 1.63 -7.08 0.42
CA LEU A 34 1.67 -5.68 0.01
C LEU A 34 1.75 -5.61 -1.51
N ALA A 35 1.00 -4.68 -2.09
CA ALA A 35 1.00 -4.35 -3.50
C ALA A 35 1.07 -2.82 -3.65
N VAL A 36 2.12 -2.34 -4.32
CA VAL A 36 2.39 -0.90 -4.49
C VAL A 36 2.50 -0.57 -5.97
N GLN A 37 1.55 0.23 -6.45
CA GLN A 37 1.62 0.89 -7.75
C GLN A 37 2.34 2.23 -7.59
N ALA A 38 3.63 2.24 -7.88
CA ALA A 38 4.46 3.44 -7.85
C ALA A 38 4.39 4.20 -9.18
N THR A 39 4.67 5.51 -9.16
CA THR A 39 4.92 6.26 -10.39
C THR A 39 6.35 6.05 -10.88
N GLU A 40 6.59 6.16 -12.18
CA GLU A 40 7.92 6.12 -12.81
C GLU A 40 8.89 7.18 -12.27
N GLN A 41 8.38 8.32 -11.77
CA GLN A 41 9.22 9.33 -11.14
C GLN A 41 9.74 8.94 -9.75
N THR A 42 9.20 7.89 -9.12
CA THR A 42 9.66 7.46 -7.80
C THR A 42 11.02 6.75 -7.94
N PRO A 43 12.07 7.19 -7.23
CA PRO A 43 13.41 6.66 -7.42
C PRO A 43 13.52 5.22 -6.90
N ASP A 44 14.41 4.44 -7.51
CA ASP A 44 14.69 3.04 -7.15
C ASP A 44 15.03 2.89 -5.67
N SER A 45 15.78 3.85 -5.10
CA SER A 45 16.17 3.85 -3.69
C SER A 45 14.98 3.94 -2.72
N ALA A 46 13.87 4.56 -3.14
CA ALA A 46 12.64 4.64 -2.36
C ALA A 46 11.79 3.37 -2.47
N LEU A 47 11.89 2.67 -3.61
CA LEU A 47 11.15 1.42 -3.87
C LEU A 47 11.89 0.17 -3.38
N ALA A 48 13.21 0.21 -3.28
CA ALA A 48 14.04 -0.92 -2.85
C ALA A 48 13.58 -1.55 -1.52
N PRO A 49 13.28 -0.78 -0.46
CA PRO A 49 12.79 -1.38 0.80
C PRO A 49 11.50 -2.19 0.62
N LEU A 50 10.57 -1.70 -0.21
CA LEU A 50 9.29 -2.36 -0.48
C LEU A 50 9.51 -3.67 -1.25
N ALA A 51 10.35 -3.63 -2.28
CA ALA A 51 10.69 -4.82 -3.07
C ALA A 51 11.45 -5.86 -2.24
N GLU A 52 12.44 -5.43 -1.45
CA GLU A 52 13.23 -6.29 -0.54
C GLU A 52 12.37 -6.98 0.51
N SER A 53 11.23 -6.39 0.88
CA SER A 53 10.28 -6.96 1.84
C SER A 53 9.34 -8.01 1.22
N GLY A 54 9.45 -8.27 -0.09
CA GLY A 54 8.54 -9.16 -0.82
C GLY A 54 7.23 -8.50 -1.25
N ALA A 55 7.08 -7.17 -1.14
CA ALA A 55 5.93 -6.50 -1.72
C ALA A 55 5.97 -6.58 -3.25
N LEU A 56 4.81 -6.75 -3.88
CA LEU A 56 4.69 -6.56 -5.32
C LEU A 56 4.77 -5.06 -5.60
N VAL A 57 5.78 -4.65 -6.36
CA VAL A 57 5.97 -3.25 -6.75
C VAL A 57 5.93 -3.16 -8.26
N ARG A 58 5.02 -2.33 -8.80
CA ARG A 58 4.99 -1.98 -10.22
C ARG A 58 5.10 -0.49 -10.39
N ARG A 59 5.62 -0.09 -11.55
CA ARG A 59 5.68 1.31 -11.97
C ARG A 59 4.65 1.58 -13.04
N GLY A 60 4.16 2.82 -13.07
CA GLY A 60 3.36 3.34 -14.17
C GLY A 60 3.51 4.86 -14.27
N PRO A 61 2.91 5.47 -15.30
CA PRO A 61 2.96 6.91 -15.47
C PRO A 61 2.33 7.65 -14.28
N SER A 62 2.82 8.87 -14.00
CA SER A 62 2.06 9.80 -13.17
C SER A 62 0.98 10.45 -14.03
N ASP A 63 -0.24 9.92 -13.93
CA ASP A 63 -1.36 10.40 -14.75
C ASP A 63 -1.97 11.73 -14.26
N GLY A 64 -1.36 12.36 -13.24
CA GLY A 64 -1.90 13.55 -12.58
C GLY A 64 -3.22 13.28 -11.83
N HIS A 65 -3.74 14.32 -11.17
CA HIS A 65 -4.92 14.18 -10.29
C HIS A 65 -6.20 13.78 -11.05
N LEU A 66 -6.35 14.22 -12.30
CA LEU A 66 -7.54 13.93 -13.12
C LEU A 66 -7.68 12.45 -13.51
N GLN A 67 -6.60 11.70 -13.48
CA GLN A 67 -6.58 10.29 -13.87
C GLN A 67 -6.17 9.38 -12.69
N LEU A 68 -6.17 9.91 -11.46
CA LEU A 68 -5.80 9.18 -10.25
C LEU A 68 -6.55 7.85 -10.09
N GLY A 69 -7.80 7.78 -10.59
CA GLY A 69 -8.58 6.55 -10.63
C GLY A 69 -7.92 5.40 -11.39
N ARG A 70 -7.06 5.66 -12.39
CA ARG A 70 -6.30 4.62 -13.11
C ARG A 70 -5.25 3.99 -12.20
N ALA A 71 -4.44 4.81 -11.54
CA ALA A 71 -3.43 4.34 -10.60
C ALA A 71 -4.06 3.52 -9.45
N ARG A 72 -5.20 3.98 -8.91
CA ARG A 72 -5.94 3.24 -7.87
C ARG A 72 -6.42 1.87 -8.37
N ARG A 73 -7.00 1.80 -9.57
CA ARG A 73 -7.40 0.51 -10.18
C ARG A 73 -6.20 -0.40 -10.45
N ALA A 74 -5.07 0.15 -10.88
CA ALA A 74 -3.85 -0.61 -11.09
C ALA A 74 -3.30 -1.17 -9.77
N ALA A 75 -3.33 -0.40 -8.68
CA ALA A 75 -2.95 -0.88 -7.35
C ALA A 75 -3.86 -2.03 -6.88
N LEU A 76 -5.17 -1.92 -7.07
CA LEU A 76 -6.11 -3.00 -6.77
C LEU A 76 -5.84 -4.24 -7.62
N ALA A 77 -5.64 -4.07 -8.94
CA ALA A 77 -5.32 -5.19 -9.83
C ALA A 77 -4.03 -5.90 -9.43
N LEU A 78 -2.99 -5.14 -9.03
CA LEU A 78 -1.76 -5.69 -8.49
C LEU A 78 -1.98 -6.43 -7.17
N GLY A 79 -2.83 -5.89 -6.29
CA GLY A 79 -3.21 -6.55 -5.03
C GLY A 79 -3.94 -7.88 -5.24
N LEU A 80 -4.77 -7.97 -6.28
CA LEU A 80 -5.49 -9.21 -6.64
C LEU A 80 -4.60 -10.33 -7.16
N GLU A 81 -3.34 -10.06 -7.49
CA GLU A 81 -2.37 -11.11 -7.84
C GLU A 81 -1.90 -11.91 -6.64
N HIS A 82 -2.09 -11.37 -5.43
CA HIS A 82 -1.96 -12.13 -4.21
C HIS A 82 -3.26 -12.90 -3.95
N GLU A 83 -3.15 -14.19 -3.67
CA GLU A 83 -4.22 -14.92 -2.99
C GLU A 83 -4.01 -14.85 -1.49
N PRO A 84 -5.07 -14.77 -0.66
CA PRO A 84 -6.50 -14.49 -0.95
C PRO A 84 -6.94 -13.00 -1.08
N HIS A 85 -8.16 -12.80 -1.62
CA HIS A 85 -8.70 -11.58 -2.27
C HIS A 85 -9.28 -10.44 -1.39
N THR A 86 -9.04 -10.37 -0.08
CA THR A 86 -9.49 -9.21 0.71
C THR A 86 -8.44 -8.11 0.64
N LEU A 87 -8.82 -6.96 0.09
CA LEU A 87 -7.92 -5.82 -0.11
C LEU A 87 -8.32 -4.66 0.78
N LEU A 88 -7.35 -4.08 1.48
CA LEU A 88 -7.45 -2.71 1.95
C LEU A 88 -6.75 -1.80 0.94
N PHE A 89 -7.49 -0.89 0.31
CA PHE A 89 -6.87 0.18 -0.46
C PHE A 89 -6.57 1.38 0.44
N CYS A 90 -5.33 1.85 0.45
CA CYS A 90 -4.91 3.06 1.15
C CYS A 90 -3.71 3.69 0.43
N ASP A 91 -3.64 5.02 0.33
CA ASP A 91 -2.45 5.69 -0.20
C ASP A 91 -1.23 5.40 0.71
N LEU A 92 -0.02 5.23 0.14
CA LEU A 92 1.10 4.63 0.91
C LEU A 92 1.52 5.52 2.07
N ASP A 93 1.54 6.83 1.87
CA ASP A 93 1.84 7.82 2.92
C ASP A 93 0.87 7.73 4.10
N ARG A 94 -0.43 7.54 3.82
CA ARG A 94 -1.46 7.35 4.84
C ARG A 94 -1.32 6.01 5.53
N ALA A 95 -1.04 4.93 4.81
CA ALA A 95 -0.80 3.62 5.40
C ALA A 95 0.43 3.62 6.31
N LEU A 96 1.53 4.25 5.87
CA LEU A 96 2.75 4.43 6.66
C LEU A 96 2.47 5.25 7.92
N HIS A 97 1.77 6.37 7.78
CA HIS A 97 1.40 7.20 8.92
C HIS A 97 0.51 6.44 9.91
N TRP A 98 -0.50 5.72 9.43
CA TRP A 98 -1.43 4.95 10.27
C TRP A 98 -0.70 3.84 11.02
N ALA A 99 0.13 3.06 10.33
CA ALA A 99 0.93 2.01 10.96
C ALA A 99 1.94 2.57 11.98
N GLU A 100 2.49 3.77 11.76
CA GLU A 100 3.42 4.39 12.68
C GLU A 100 2.75 4.96 13.94
N ARG A 101 1.56 5.56 13.79
CA ARG A 101 0.90 6.32 14.86
C ARG A 101 -0.16 5.52 15.61
N HIS A 102 -0.88 4.65 14.90
CA HIS A 102 -1.98 3.86 15.46
C HIS A 102 -1.98 2.41 14.92
N PRO A 103 -0.90 1.64 15.12
CA PRO A 103 -0.76 0.29 14.56
C PRO A 103 -1.86 -0.67 15.02
N GLU A 104 -2.28 -0.59 16.29
CA GLU A 104 -3.35 -1.44 16.83
C GLU A 104 -4.71 -1.13 16.19
N GLU A 105 -4.95 0.13 15.83
CA GLU A 105 -6.17 0.54 15.14
C GLU A 105 -6.18 0.00 13.71
N LEU A 106 -5.08 0.15 12.98
CA LEU A 106 -4.90 -0.39 11.64
C LEU A 106 -5.07 -1.92 11.62
N GLU A 107 -4.49 -2.60 12.60
CA GLU A 107 -4.62 -4.05 12.74
C GLU A 107 -6.07 -4.49 12.99
N ARG A 108 -6.79 -3.78 13.87
CA ARG A 108 -8.22 -4.04 14.08
C ARG A 108 -9.03 -3.77 12.81
N ALA A 109 -8.75 -2.69 12.09
CA ALA A 109 -9.43 -2.35 10.84
C ALA A 109 -9.21 -3.46 9.80
N ALA A 110 -7.95 -3.86 9.55
CA ALA A 110 -7.61 -4.93 8.61
C ALA A 110 -8.33 -6.24 8.95
N ARG A 111 -8.39 -6.64 10.23
CA ARG A 111 -9.15 -7.85 10.62
C ARG A 111 -10.66 -7.72 10.45
N HIS A 112 -11.20 -6.51 10.46
CA HIS A 112 -12.63 -6.24 10.44
C HIS A 112 -13.20 -6.09 9.02
N ILE A 113 -12.42 -5.56 8.06
CA ILE A 113 -12.94 -5.30 6.70
C ILE A 113 -13.46 -6.57 6.02
N GLY A 114 -12.87 -7.73 6.35
CA GLY A 114 -13.27 -9.02 5.79
C GLY A 114 -14.68 -9.49 6.19
N ARG A 115 -15.34 -8.80 7.11
CA ARG A 115 -16.70 -9.11 7.55
C ARG A 115 -17.79 -8.50 6.67
N TYR A 116 -17.41 -7.64 5.73
CA TYR A 116 -18.32 -6.96 4.82
C TYR A 116 -17.80 -7.10 3.40
N ASP A 117 -18.69 -7.09 2.42
CA ASP A 117 -18.31 -7.15 1.00
C ASP A 117 -17.55 -5.89 0.56
N PHE A 118 -17.82 -4.76 1.21
CA PHE A 118 -17.18 -3.47 0.96
C PHE A 118 -17.20 -2.59 2.20
N THR A 119 -16.03 -2.06 2.58
CA THR A 119 -15.86 -1.16 3.73
C THR A 119 -15.30 0.18 3.25
N VAL A 120 -15.91 1.29 3.69
CA VAL A 120 -15.37 2.65 3.50
C VAL A 120 -14.89 3.15 4.86
N LEU A 121 -13.67 3.67 4.89
CA LEU A 121 -13.04 4.24 6.08
C LEU A 121 -12.87 5.75 5.84
N GLY A 122 -13.29 6.58 6.79
CA GLY A 122 -13.30 8.04 6.69
C GLY A 122 -13.21 8.70 8.04
#